data_AF-A0A2E0FM80-F1
#
_entry.id   AF-A0A2E0FM80-F1
#
_cell.length_a   1.000
_cell.length_b   1.000
_cell.length_c   1.000
_cell.angle_alpha   90.00
_cell.angle_beta   90.00
_cell.angle_gamma   90.00
#
_symmetry.space_group_name_H-M   'P 1'
#
loop_
_entity.id
_entity.type
_entity.pdbx_description
1 polymer ?
#
loop_
_entity_poly.entity_id
_entity_poly.type
_entity_poly.pdbx_seq_one_letter_code
_entity_poly.pdbx_strand_id
1 'polypeptide(L)'
;MIDLIADSIRNHFILDPLRKDKLMSDDNYEDSSLLSVVIFVGLCKQHGIEEEDICDYLGLEPIEYESKITRFYSVMDKISDRIEKGTLGNKKDYTYRAHVKYNMCYKFISNRASQARGKELHQWRNLLRDNE
;
A
#
# COMPACT_ATOMS: atom_id res chain seq x y z
N MET A 1 2.57 -12.09 -0.06
CA MET A 1 2.57 -10.73 -0.65
C MET A 1 1.68 -9.79 0.14
N ILE A 2 0.44 -10.18 0.44
CA ILE A 2 -0.51 -9.36 1.21
C ILE A 2 0.04 -8.88 2.57
N ASP A 3 0.75 -9.74 3.30
CA ASP A 3 1.38 -9.38 4.57
C ASP A 3 2.48 -8.32 4.43
N LEU A 4 3.27 -8.38 3.35
CA LEU A 4 4.29 -7.37 3.08
C LEU A 4 3.66 -5.99 2.82
N ILE A 5 2.53 -5.98 2.12
CA ILE A 5 1.75 -4.75 1.87
C ILE A 5 1.16 -4.26 3.19
N ALA A 6 0.56 -5.14 4.00
CA ALA A 6 0.01 -4.78 5.31
C ALA A 6 1.09 -4.20 6.24
N ASP A 7 2.26 -4.81 6.31
CA ASP A 7 3.40 -4.31 7.08
C ASP A 7 3.86 -2.95 6.57
N SER A 8 3.86 -2.75 5.25
CA SER A 8 4.16 -1.46 4.67
C SER A 8 3.18 -0.38 5.15
N ILE A 9 1.88 -0.68 5.22
CA ILE A 9 0.87 0.24 5.76
C ILE A 9 1.16 0.54 7.24
N ARG A 10 1.39 -0.49 8.06
CA ARG A 10 1.68 -0.34 9.50
C ARG A 10 2.94 0.50 9.78
N ASN A 11 3.93 0.46 8.88
CA ASN A 11 5.16 1.26 9.02
C ASN A 11 4.97 2.74 8.66
N HIS A 12 3.97 3.09 7.86
CA HIS A 12 3.84 4.43 7.27
C HIS A 12 2.56 5.17 7.65
N PHE A 13 1.62 4.53 8.35
CA PHE A 13 0.39 5.14 8.85
C PHE A 13 0.32 5.05 10.37
N ILE A 14 -0.29 6.05 11.01
CA ILE A 14 -0.67 5.96 12.43
C ILE A 14 -1.99 5.21 12.46
N LEU A 15 -1.99 3.98 12.99
CA LEU A 15 -3.18 3.14 13.04
C LEU A 15 -3.88 3.27 14.39
N ASP A 16 -5.21 3.26 14.37
CA ASP A 16 -6.02 3.25 15.58
C ASP A 16 -6.12 1.80 16.10
N PRO A 17 -5.56 1.48 17.28
CA PRO A 17 -5.63 0.13 17.81
C PRO A 17 -7.04 -0.27 18.28
N LEU A 18 -7.98 0.67 18.43
CA LEU A 18 -9.33 0.43 18.93
C LEU A 18 -10.37 0.21 17.83
N ARG A 19 -10.01 0.38 16.56
CA ARG A 19 -10.94 0.21 15.44
C ARG A 19 -11.05 -1.26 15.02
N LYS A 20 -12.26 -1.62 14.56
CA LYS A 20 -12.57 -2.99 14.09
C LYS A 20 -11.73 -3.41 12.88
N ASP A 21 -11.44 -2.46 11.98
CA ASP A 21 -10.62 -2.69 10.79
C ASP A 21 -9.13 -2.62 11.13
N LYS A 22 -8.41 -3.71 10.83
CA LYS A 22 -6.99 -3.91 11.19
C LYS A 22 -6.03 -2.84 10.64
N LEU A 23 -6.45 -2.07 9.64
CA LEU A 23 -5.62 -1.09 8.95
C LEU A 23 -6.21 0.32 8.99
N MET A 24 -7.26 0.62 9.76
CA MET A 24 -7.78 2.00 9.83
C MET A 24 -6.79 2.96 10.51
N SER A 25 -6.60 4.13 9.90
CA SER A 25 -5.68 5.15 10.43
C SER A 25 -6.36 6.17 11.33
N ASP A 26 -5.62 6.66 12.33
CA ASP A 26 -5.94 7.82 13.16
C ASP A 26 -5.03 9.02 12.84
N ASP A 27 -4.60 9.13 11.58
CA ASP A 27 -4.00 10.36 11.11
C ASP A 27 -5.08 11.45 11.32
N ASN A 28 -4.93 12.33 12.33
CA ASN A 28 -5.89 13.32 12.86
C ASN A 28 -6.43 14.36 11.82
N TYR A 29 -7.00 13.92 10.70
CA TYR A 29 -7.52 14.78 9.63
C TYR A 29 -8.85 14.24 9.10
N GLU A 30 -9.75 15.15 8.72
CA GLU A 30 -11.16 14.86 8.40
C GLU A 30 -11.39 13.73 7.37
N ASP A 31 -10.45 13.53 6.43
CA ASP A 31 -10.59 12.55 5.33
C ASP A 31 -9.61 11.36 5.38
N SER A 32 -8.76 11.23 6.42
CA SER A 32 -7.66 10.24 6.43
C SER A 32 -7.99 8.90 7.08
N SER A 33 -9.10 8.75 7.80
CA SER A 33 -9.35 7.52 8.58
C SER A 33 -9.39 6.23 7.76
N LEU A 34 -9.75 6.33 6.47
CA LEU A 34 -9.84 5.22 5.53
C LEU A 34 -8.73 5.19 4.48
N LEU A 35 -7.82 6.17 4.47
CA LEU A 35 -6.82 6.31 3.41
C LEU A 35 -5.83 5.12 3.40
N SER A 36 -5.47 4.61 4.56
CA SER A 36 -4.65 3.41 4.73
C SER A 36 -5.27 2.18 4.09
N VAL A 37 -6.57 1.94 4.30
CA VAL A 37 -7.33 0.84 3.71
C VAL A 37 -7.44 1.02 2.19
N VAL A 38 -7.72 2.23 1.73
CA VAL A 38 -7.78 2.55 0.29
C VAL A 38 -6.44 2.28 -0.40
N ILE A 39 -5.32 2.72 0.20
CA ILE A 39 -3.98 2.49 -0.35
C ILE A 39 -3.61 1.00 -0.29
N PHE A 40 -3.98 0.30 0.79
CA PHE A 40 -3.78 -1.15 0.89
C PHE A 40 -4.47 -1.90 -0.25
N VAL A 41 -5.77 -1.66 -0.46
CA VAL A 41 -6.57 -2.31 -1.51
C VAL A 41 -5.97 -2.01 -2.89
N GLY A 42 -5.63 -0.75 -3.16
CA GLY A 42 -5.01 -0.36 -4.42
C GLY A 42 -3.67 -1.05 -4.69
N LEU A 43 -2.78 -1.10 -3.69
CA LEU A 43 -1.49 -1.80 -3.81
C LEU A 43 -1.68 -3.31 -4.01
N CYS A 44 -2.61 -3.94 -3.28
CA CYS A 44 -2.91 -5.36 -3.46
C CYS A 44 -3.36 -5.65 -4.91
N LYS A 45 -4.28 -4.85 -5.44
CA LYS A 45 -4.76 -4.98 -6.82
C LYS A 45 -3.63 -4.77 -7.85
N GLN A 46 -2.77 -3.77 -7.66
CA GLN A 46 -1.62 -3.51 -8.54
C GLN A 46 -0.59 -4.65 -8.53
N HIS A 47 -0.48 -5.39 -7.43
CA HIS A 47 0.38 -6.56 -7.30
C HIS A 47 -0.30 -7.88 -7.69
N GLY A 48 -1.52 -7.83 -8.25
CA GLY A 48 -2.23 -9.00 -8.75
C GLY A 48 -2.76 -9.92 -7.65
N ILE A 49 -3.02 -9.38 -6.46
CA ILE A 49 -3.71 -10.14 -5.41
C ILE A 49 -5.20 -10.19 -5.75
N GLU A 50 -5.80 -11.38 -5.62
CA GLU A 50 -7.21 -11.60 -5.92
C GLU A 50 -8.10 -10.86 -4.93
N GLU A 51 -9.28 -10.46 -5.41
CA GLU A 51 -10.27 -9.73 -4.61
C GLU A 51 -10.70 -10.52 -3.37
N GLU A 52 -10.95 -11.82 -3.52
CA GLU A 52 -11.34 -12.73 -2.43
C GLU A 52 -10.33 -12.69 -1.28
N ASP A 53 -9.03 -12.81 -1.58
CA ASP A 53 -7.96 -12.75 -0.58
C ASP A 53 -7.91 -11.40 0.15
N ILE A 54 -8.18 -10.30 -0.57
CA ILE A 54 -8.18 -8.94 0.00
C ILE A 54 -9.38 -8.77 0.94
N CYS A 55 -10.56 -9.21 0.51
CA CYS A 55 -11.79 -9.19 1.28
C CYS A 55 -11.66 -10.03 2.55
N ASP A 56 -11.15 -11.26 2.44
CA ASP A 56 -10.92 -12.15 3.57
C ASP A 56 -9.92 -11.56 4.58
N TYR A 57 -8.84 -10.94 4.09
CA TYR A 57 -7.82 -10.35 4.98
C TYR A 57 -8.39 -9.21 5.83
N LEU A 58 -9.19 -8.35 5.19
CA LEU A 58 -9.75 -7.15 5.80
C LEU A 58 -11.10 -7.39 6.48
N GLY A 59 -11.78 -8.51 6.19
CA GLY A 59 -13.15 -8.76 6.63
C GLY A 59 -14.17 -7.84 5.92
N LEU A 60 -13.97 -7.59 4.63
CA LEU A 60 -14.84 -6.74 3.82
C LEU A 60 -15.84 -7.55 3.00
N GLU A 61 -17.03 -6.99 2.81
CA GLU A 61 -17.95 -7.44 1.79
C GLU A 61 -17.49 -6.97 0.39
N PRO A 62 -17.84 -7.67 -0.71
CA PRO A 62 -17.43 -7.28 -2.07
C PRO A 62 -17.80 -5.83 -2.44
N ILE A 63 -18.96 -5.36 -1.99
CA ILE A 63 -19.41 -3.97 -2.23
C ILE A 63 -18.52 -2.94 -1.52
N GLU A 64 -17.97 -3.29 -0.36
CA GLU A 64 -17.05 -2.42 0.37
C GLU A 64 -15.69 -2.38 -0.31
N TYR A 65 -15.19 -3.51 -0.80
CA TYR A 65 -14.00 -3.58 -1.63
C TYR A 65 -14.15 -2.71 -2.88
N GLU A 66 -15.25 -2.83 -3.61
CA GLU A 66 -15.54 -2.03 -4.82
C GLU A 66 -15.54 -0.52 -4.54
N SER A 67 -16.11 -0.13 -3.40
CA SER A 67 -16.05 1.26 -2.92
C SER A 67 -14.60 1.73 -2.68
N LYS A 68 -13.76 0.89 -2.06
CA LYS A 68 -12.36 1.23 -1.75
C LYS A 68 -11.49 1.28 -3.00
N ILE A 69 -11.64 0.34 -3.94
CA ILE A 69 -10.85 0.34 -5.19
C ILE A 69 -11.25 1.50 -6.11
N THR A 70 -12.55 1.81 -6.21
CA THR A 70 -13.04 3.00 -6.94
C THR A 70 -12.47 4.27 -6.34
N ARG A 71 -12.46 4.38 -5.01
CA ARG A 71 -11.85 5.51 -4.31
C ARG A 71 -10.35 5.60 -4.58
N PHE A 72 -9.63 4.48 -4.60
CA PHE A 72 -8.21 4.45 -4.89
C PHE A 72 -7.91 5.06 -6.27
N TYR A 73 -8.57 4.59 -7.33
CA TYR A 73 -8.38 5.12 -8.68
C TYR A 73 -8.71 6.61 -8.77
N SER A 74 -9.83 7.04 -8.17
CA SER A 74 -10.19 8.46 -8.12
C SER A 74 -9.11 9.34 -7.47
N VAL A 75 -8.43 8.83 -6.44
CA VAL A 75 -7.32 9.53 -5.79
C VAL A 75 -6.07 9.53 -6.68
N MET A 76 -5.73 8.41 -7.30
CA MET A 76 -4.58 8.32 -8.20
C MET A 76 -4.73 9.22 -9.43
N ASP A 77 -5.93 9.29 -10.02
CA ASP A 77 -6.22 10.18 -11.15
C ASP A 77 -6.03 11.65 -10.77
N LYS A 78 -6.54 12.06 -9.60
CA LYS A 78 -6.35 13.43 -9.07
C LYS A 78 -4.88 13.73 -8.80
N ILE A 79 -4.11 12.76 -8.32
CA ILE A 79 -2.67 12.90 -8.13
C ILE A 79 -2.00 13.11 -9.50
N SER A 80 -2.30 12.28 -10.49
CA SER A 80 -1.72 12.40 -11.84
C SER A 80 -2.00 13.77 -12.45
N ASP A 81 -3.27 14.19 -12.45
CA ASP A 81 -3.71 15.48 -12.98
C ASP A 81 -2.96 16.65 -12.31
N ARG A 82 -2.77 16.59 -10.99
CA ARG A 82 -2.04 17.64 -10.25
C ARG A 82 -0.54 17.61 -10.47
N ILE A 83 0.07 16.44 -10.70
CA ILE A 83 1.48 16.32 -11.08
C ILE A 83 1.69 16.94 -12.46
N GLU A 84 0.86 16.57 -13.42
CA GLU A 84 0.91 17.07 -14.80
C GLU A 84 0.76 18.60 -14.85
N LYS A 85 -0.13 19.15 -14.01
CA LYS A 85 -0.33 20.60 -13.86
C LYS A 85 0.71 21.29 -12.99
N GLY A 86 1.62 20.57 -12.33
CA GLY A 86 2.61 21.13 -11.41
C GLY A 86 2.01 21.73 -10.12
N THR A 87 0.83 21.27 -9.69
CA THR A 87 0.04 21.85 -8.58
C THR A 87 -0.01 20.99 -7.32
N LEU A 88 0.76 19.89 -7.25
CA LEU A 88 0.73 18.96 -6.11
C LEU A 88 1.26 19.56 -4.78
N GLY A 89 1.77 20.79 -4.74
CA GLY A 89 2.70 21.32 -3.73
C GLY A 89 2.22 21.67 -2.31
N ASN A 90 1.18 21.05 -1.73
CA ASN A 90 0.73 21.40 -0.36
C ASN A 90 0.68 20.22 0.61
N LYS A 91 1.53 20.22 1.66
CA LYS A 91 1.56 19.19 2.73
C LYS A 91 0.21 19.02 3.47
N LYS A 92 -0.61 20.07 3.50
CA LYS A 92 -1.95 20.04 4.10
C LYS A 92 -3.04 19.57 3.13
N ASP A 93 -2.71 19.34 1.86
CA ASP A 93 -3.66 18.80 0.88
C ASP A 93 -3.73 17.26 0.96
N TYR A 94 -4.95 16.73 0.95
CA TYR A 94 -5.21 15.28 0.99
C TYR A 94 -4.51 14.53 -0.16
N THR A 95 -4.53 15.07 -1.37
CA THR A 95 -3.96 14.49 -2.60
C THR A 95 -2.45 14.37 -2.49
N TYR A 96 -1.78 15.40 -1.96
CA TYR A 96 -0.34 15.35 -1.69
C TYR A 96 0.00 14.28 -0.65
N ARG A 97 -0.77 14.21 0.46
CA ARG A 97 -0.53 13.20 1.50
C ARG A 97 -0.73 11.79 0.97
N ALA A 98 -1.81 11.55 0.22
CA ALA A 98 -2.06 10.27 -0.42
C ALA A 98 -0.89 9.88 -1.34
N HIS A 99 -0.40 10.82 -2.15
CA HIS A 99 0.78 10.61 -3.00
C HIS A 99 2.03 10.22 -2.19
N VAL A 100 2.32 10.93 -1.09
CA VAL A 100 3.49 10.62 -0.24
C VAL A 100 3.34 9.23 0.39
N LYS A 101 2.21 8.94 1.05
CA LYS A 101 1.98 7.65 1.72
C LYS A 101 2.02 6.48 0.75
N TYR A 102 1.37 6.62 -0.41
CA TYR A 102 1.41 5.62 -1.47
C TYR A 102 2.85 5.35 -1.92
N ASN A 103 3.63 6.39 -2.23
CA ASN A 103 5.02 6.23 -2.66
C ASN A 103 5.92 5.63 -1.58
N MET A 104 5.74 6.01 -0.32
CA MET A 104 6.50 5.41 0.78
C MET A 104 6.21 3.91 0.87
N CYS A 105 4.94 3.52 0.77
CA CYS A 105 4.57 2.11 0.80
C CYS A 105 5.12 1.35 -0.40
N TYR A 106 4.94 1.90 -1.60
CA TYR A 106 5.44 1.30 -2.84
C TYR A 106 6.97 1.10 -2.82
N LYS A 107 7.72 2.09 -2.32
CA LYS A 107 9.19 2.00 -2.16
C LYS A 107 9.57 0.94 -1.14
N PHE A 108 8.86 0.84 -0.01
CA PHE A 108 9.10 -0.19 1.00
C PHE A 108 8.94 -1.60 0.42
N ILE A 109 7.82 -1.85 -0.26
CA ILE A 109 7.52 -3.14 -0.91
C ILE A 109 8.60 -3.47 -1.94
N SER A 110 8.94 -2.51 -2.80
CA SER A 110 9.97 -2.67 -3.84
C SER A 110 11.35 -2.99 -3.27
N ASN A 111 11.76 -2.29 -2.21
CA ASN A 111 13.06 -2.52 -1.55
C ASN A 111 13.14 -3.91 -0.91
N ARG A 112 12.07 -4.35 -0.22
CA ARG A 112 12.01 -5.68 0.40
C ARG A 112 12.03 -6.79 -0.65
N ALA A 113 11.33 -6.62 -1.77
CA ALA A 113 11.34 -7.57 -2.88
C ALA A 113 12.74 -7.71 -3.50
N SER A 114 13.47 -6.60 -3.69
CA SER A 114 14.85 -6.64 -4.21
C SER A 114 15.83 -7.31 -3.25
N GLN A 115 15.70 -7.07 -1.94
CA GLN A 115 16.55 -7.71 -0.93
C GLN A 115 16.32 -9.22 -0.84
N ALA A 116 15.08 -9.70 -0.96
CA ALA A 116 14.77 -11.12 -0.98
C ALA A 116 15.44 -11.83 -2.17
N ARG A 117 15.32 -11.27 -3.38
CA ARG A 117 15.99 -11.81 -4.59
C ARG A 117 17.51 -11.82 -4.47
N GLY A 118 18.10 -10.78 -3.87
CA GLY A 118 19.54 -10.72 -3.64
C GLY A 118 20.05 -11.84 -2.73
N LYS A 119 19.26 -12.22 -1.72
CA LYS A 119 19.58 -13.35 -0.81
C LYS A 119 19.46 -14.70 -1.51
N GLU A 120 18.42 -14.91 -2.30
CA GLU A 120 18.23 -16.14 -3.07
C GLU A 120 19.38 -16.35 -4.08
N LEU A 121 19.74 -15.31 -4.84
CA LEU A 121 20.88 -15.35 -5.76
C LEU A 121 22.21 -15.67 -5.05
N HIS A 122 22.40 -15.14 -3.84
CA HIS A 122 23.59 -15.43 -3.04
C HIS A 122 23.61 -16.89 -2.55
N GLN A 123 22.47 -17.41 -2.08
CA GLN A 123 22.35 -18.81 -1.65
C GLN A 123 22.59 -19.79 -2.80
N TRP A 124 22.03 -19.51 -3.99
CA TRP A 124 22.30 -20.30 -5.20
C TRP A 124 23.78 -20.31 -5.58
N ARG A 125 24.47 -19.16 -5.49
CA ARG A 125 25.91 -19.08 -5.75
C ARG A 125 26.74 -19.91 -4.76
N ASN A 126 26.34 -19.99 -3.50
CA ASN A 126 27.05 -20.80 -2.51
C ASN A 126 26.81 -22.29 -2.74
N LEU A 127 25.57 -22.70 -3.06
CA LEU A 127 25.24 -24.09 -3.39
C LEU A 127 25.99 -24.60 -4.63
N LEU A 128 26.21 -23.75 -5.64
CA LEU A 128 27.02 -24.12 -6.82
C LEU A 128 28.51 -24.29 -6.48
N ARG A 129 29.01 -23.53 -5.49
CA ARG A 129 30.40 -23.58 -5.04
C ARG A 129 30.73 -24.77 -4.17
N ASP A 130 29.76 -25.25 -3.39
CA ASP A 130 29.92 -26.39 -2.48
C ASP A 130 29.77 -27.75 -3.19
N ASN A 131 29.42 -27.76 -4.49
CA ASN A 131 29.31 -28.95 -5.34
C ASN A 131 30.48 -29.10 -6.34
N GLU A 132 31.52 -28.26 -6.24
CA GLU A 132 32.82 -28.38 -6.94
C GLU A 132 33.87 -29.00 -6.02
#